data_AF-A0A9X2NHA6-F1
#
_entry.id   AF-A0A9X2NHA6-F1
#
_cell.length_a   1.000
_cell.length_b   1.000
_cell.length_c   1.000
_cell.angle_alpha   90.00
_cell.angle_beta   90.00
_cell.angle_gamma   90.00
#
_symmetry.space_group_name_H-M   'P 1'
#
loop_
_entity.id
_entity.type
_entity.pdbx_description
1 polymer ?
#
loop_
_entity_poly.entity_id
_entity_poly.type
_entity_poly.pdbx_seq_one_letter_code
_entity_poly.pdbx_strand_id
1 'polypeptide(L)'
;MHAEHAEEPRSVAELAADPAWVVTRTGTTGQWLTAERVLTRDGHQRLVGLTPIRPGTVALMLWAGGEVVGHFRGSEAEACATALRWTAEFLAGER
;
A
#
# COMPACT_ATOMS: atom_id res chain seq x y z
N MET A 1 -9.54 16.73 22.21
CA MET A 1 -9.65 15.93 20.97
C MET A 1 -8.42 15.05 20.95
N HIS A 2 -8.57 13.76 21.24
CA HIS A 2 -7.44 12.83 21.18
C HIS A 2 -7.17 12.56 19.70
N ALA A 3 -6.05 13.07 19.18
CA ALA A 3 -5.50 12.49 17.97
C ALA A 3 -5.11 11.06 18.35
N GLU A 4 -5.97 10.10 18.05
CA GLU A 4 -5.57 8.70 17.98
C GLU A 4 -4.43 8.68 16.96
N HIS A 5 -3.19 8.53 17.43
CA HIS A 5 -2.09 8.15 16.57
C HIS A 5 -2.52 6.80 16.00
N ALA A 6 -3.09 6.78 14.79
CA ALA A 6 -3.36 5.54 14.10
C ALA A 6 -2.02 4.81 14.00
N GLU A 7 -1.90 3.70 14.73
CA GLU A 7 -0.70 2.86 14.72
C GLU A 7 -0.39 2.48 13.26
N GLU A 8 0.88 2.54 12.86
CA GLU A 8 1.26 2.21 11.48
C GLU A 8 0.80 0.78 11.13
N PRO A 9 0.18 0.56 9.97
CA PRO A 9 -0.28 -0.77 9.58
C PRO A 9 0.93 -1.69 9.43
N ARG A 10 0.85 -2.84 10.09
CA ARG A 10 1.89 -3.88 10.10
C ARG A 10 1.53 -5.06 9.19
N SER A 11 0.32 -5.08 8.64
CA SER A 11 -0.15 -6.14 7.77
C SER A 11 -1.11 -5.65 6.67
N VAL A 12 -1.23 -6.43 5.60
CA VAL A 12 -2.22 -6.21 4.54
C VAL A 12 -3.65 -6.35 5.07
N ALA A 13 -3.86 -7.13 6.13
CA ALA A 13 -5.17 -7.22 6.79
C ALA A 13 -5.57 -5.89 7.46
N GLU A 14 -4.61 -5.19 8.06
CA GLU A 14 -4.83 -3.86 8.63
C GLU A 14 -5.03 -2.80 7.54
N LEU A 15 -4.27 -2.86 6.42
CA LEU A 15 -4.54 -2.00 5.26
C LEU A 15 -5.96 -2.22 4.71
N ALA A 16 -6.42 -3.47 4.65
CA ALA A 16 -7.75 -3.83 4.16
C ALA A 16 -8.91 -3.34 5.05
N ALA A 17 -8.64 -2.83 6.25
CA ALA A 17 -9.65 -2.17 7.07
C ALA A 17 -10.08 -0.82 6.45
N ASP A 18 -9.24 -0.20 5.62
CA ASP A 18 -9.60 0.94 4.78
C ASP A 18 -10.12 0.44 3.42
N PRO A 19 -11.39 0.71 3.07
CA PRO A 19 -12.01 0.23 1.83
C PRO A 19 -11.40 0.83 0.55
N ALA A 20 -10.53 1.84 0.66
CA ALA A 20 -9.73 2.32 -0.47
C ALA A 20 -8.68 1.30 -0.93
N TRP A 21 -8.35 0.31 -0.10
CA TRP A 21 -7.48 -0.81 -0.46
C TRP A 21 -8.28 -1.96 -1.04
N VAL A 22 -7.84 -2.41 -2.22
CA VAL A 22 -8.35 -3.62 -2.87
C VAL A 22 -7.34 -4.73 -2.66
N VAL A 23 -7.74 -5.77 -1.92
CA VAL A 23 -6.90 -6.94 -1.65
C VAL A 23 -7.40 -8.14 -2.43
N THR A 24 -6.58 -8.63 -3.36
CA THR A 24 -6.84 -9.88 -4.09
C THR A 24 -6.31 -11.05 -3.29
N ARG A 25 -7.09 -12.13 -3.15
CA ARG A 25 -6.71 -13.34 -2.40
C ARG A 25 -6.86 -14.60 -3.24
N THR A 26 -6.03 -15.61 -2.97
CA THR A 26 -6.20 -16.97 -3.50
C THR A 26 -7.39 -17.65 -2.82
N GLY A 27 -8.28 -18.28 -3.60
CA GLY A 27 -9.48 -18.95 -3.07
C GLY A 27 -9.22 -20.20 -2.22
N THR A 28 -8.05 -20.84 -2.35
CA THR A 28 -7.72 -22.10 -1.67
C THR A 28 -7.05 -21.92 -0.31
N THR A 29 -6.15 -20.94 -0.15
CA THR A 29 -5.41 -20.72 1.10
C THR A 29 -5.76 -19.41 1.80
N GLY A 30 -6.57 -18.55 1.17
CA GLY A 30 -6.90 -17.22 1.67
C GLY A 30 -5.71 -16.24 1.71
N GLN A 31 -4.55 -16.65 1.19
CA GLN A 31 -3.37 -15.80 1.08
C GLN A 31 -3.62 -14.67 0.09
N TRP A 32 -3.15 -13.48 0.42
CA TRP A 32 -3.25 -12.34 -0.48
C TRP A 32 -2.21 -12.42 -1.60
N LEU A 33 -2.57 -11.94 -2.78
CA LEU A 33 -1.73 -11.88 -3.98
C LEU A 33 -1.28 -10.45 -4.27
N THR A 34 -2.22 -9.51 -4.19
CA THR A 34 -1.95 -8.08 -4.33
C THR A 34 -2.77 -7.31 -3.31
N ALA A 35 -2.23 -6.17 -2.87
CA ALA A 35 -2.98 -5.13 -2.17
C ALA A 35 -2.72 -3.82 -2.88
N GLU A 36 -3.77 -3.20 -3.40
CA GLU A 36 -3.66 -2.06 -4.31
C GLU A 36 -4.53 -0.90 -3.84
N ARG A 37 -4.02 0.32 -3.98
CA ARG A 37 -4.77 1.54 -3.70
C ARG A 37 -4.53 2.56 -4.81
N VAL A 38 -5.62 3.05 -5.39
CA VAL A 38 -5.60 4.17 -6.33
C VAL A 38 -5.65 5.48 -5.54
N LEU A 39 -4.76 6.40 -5.88
CA LEU A 39 -4.69 7.74 -5.30
C LEU A 39 -4.96 8.77 -6.40
N THR A 40 -5.78 9.76 -6.10
CA THR A 40 -6.10 10.86 -7.01
C THR A 40 -5.96 12.20 -6.30
N ARG A 41 -5.20 13.13 -6.89
CA ARG A 41 -5.03 14.49 -6.39
C ARG A 41 -4.72 15.44 -7.56
N ASP A 42 -5.40 16.59 -7.62
CA ASP A 42 -5.13 17.65 -8.61
C ASP A 42 -5.06 17.16 -10.07
N GLY A 43 -5.88 16.15 -10.42
CA GLY A 43 -5.88 15.51 -11.75
C GLY A 43 -4.75 14.50 -11.98
N HIS A 44 -3.84 14.33 -11.03
CA HIS A 44 -2.82 13.29 -11.04
C HIS A 44 -3.34 12.01 -10.38
N GLN A 45 -3.06 10.87 -11.03
CA GLN A 45 -3.35 9.55 -10.49
C GLN A 45 -2.05 8.81 -10.16
N ARG A 46 -2.04 8.10 -9.03
CA ARG A 46 -1.01 7.14 -8.66
C ARG A 46 -1.65 5.81 -8.27
N LEU A 47 -0.90 4.73 -8.45
CA LEU A 47 -1.24 3.42 -7.91
C LEU A 47 -0.17 3.04 -6.90
N VAL A 48 -0.58 2.61 -5.72
CA VAL A 48 0.29 1.96 -4.73
C VAL A 48 -0.07 0.49 -4.73
N GLY A 49 0.92 -0.39 -4.84
CA GLY A 49 0.67 -1.83 -4.90
C GLY A 49 1.71 -2.63 -4.15
N LEU A 50 1.23 -3.59 -3.38
CA LEU A 50 2.03 -4.56 -2.64
C LEU A 50 1.86 -5.93 -3.29
N THR A 51 2.94 -6.71 -3.35
CA THR A 51 2.93 -8.09 -3.83
C THR A 51 3.91 -8.94 -3.01
N PRO A 52 3.51 -10.11 -2.47
CA PRO A 52 4.43 -10.99 -1.81
C PRO A 52 5.31 -11.67 -2.87
N ILE A 53 6.63 -11.60 -2.70
CA ILE A 53 7.58 -12.11 -3.72
C ILE A 53 8.36 -13.34 -3.27
N ARG A 54 8.38 -13.61 -1.95
CA ARG A 54 8.88 -14.82 -1.30
C ARG A 54 8.38 -14.82 0.15
N PRO A 55 8.45 -15.93 0.89
CA PRO A 55 8.03 -15.97 2.29
C PRO A 55 8.64 -14.82 3.11
N GLY A 56 7.79 -14.05 3.78
CA GLY A 56 8.20 -12.91 4.63
C GLY A 56 8.77 -11.70 3.89
N THR A 57 8.68 -11.61 2.56
CA THR A 57 9.14 -10.43 1.81
C THR A 57 8.08 -9.95 0.83
N VAL A 58 7.82 -8.65 0.89
CA VAL A 58 6.87 -7.93 0.05
C VAL A 58 7.62 -6.92 -0.81
N ALA A 59 7.25 -6.85 -2.09
CA ALA A 59 7.57 -5.73 -2.96
C ALA A 59 6.45 -4.70 -2.86
N LEU A 60 6.82 -3.44 -2.74
CA LEU A 60 5.95 -2.27 -2.80
C LEU A 60 6.37 -1.43 -4.01
N MET A 61 5.39 -1.00 -4.78
CA MET A 61 5.60 -0.27 -6.03
C MET A 61 4.64 0.93 -6.07
N LEU A 62 5.12 2.04 -6.61
CA LEU A 62 4.36 3.25 -6.88
C LEU A 62 4.39 3.51 -8.38
N TRP A 63 3.21 3.56 -9.01
CA TRP A 63 3.08 3.85 -10.43
C TRP A 63 2.48 5.22 -10.69
N ALA A 64 2.93 5.86 -11.77
CA ALA A 64 2.38 7.07 -12.35
C ALA A 64 2.25 6.89 -13.86
N GLY A 65 1.02 6.95 -14.41
CA GLY A 65 0.81 6.82 -15.85
C GLY A 65 1.29 5.48 -16.45
N GLY A 66 1.28 4.40 -15.66
CA GLY A 66 1.76 3.07 -16.07
C GLY A 66 3.25 2.82 -15.79
N GLU A 67 4.03 3.86 -15.49
CA GLU A 67 5.46 3.75 -15.18
C GLU A 67 5.71 3.63 -13.68
N VAL A 68 6.71 2.84 -13.30
CA VAL A 68 7.16 2.74 -11.91
C VAL A 68 8.00 3.97 -11.56
N VAL A 69 7.54 4.76 -10.59
CA VAL A 69 8.24 5.97 -10.11
C VAL A 69 8.81 5.80 -8.70
N GLY A 70 8.50 4.70 -8.03
CA GLY A 70 9.08 4.35 -6.74
C GLY A 70 8.92 2.87 -6.45
N HIS A 71 9.90 2.30 -5.75
CA HIS A 71 9.85 0.90 -5.33
C HIS A 71 10.49 0.72 -3.95
N PHE A 72 10.04 -0.28 -3.22
CA PHE A 72 10.57 -0.71 -1.95
C PHE A 72 10.45 -2.23 -1.82
N ARG A 73 11.37 -2.85 -1.08
CA ARG A 73 11.33 -4.28 -0.78
C ARG A 73 11.69 -4.47 0.68
N GLY A 74 10.83 -5.16 1.42
CA GLY A 74 11.03 -5.39 2.85
C GLY A 74 10.09 -6.45 3.39
N SER A 75 9.98 -6.51 4.72
CA SER A 75 8.93 -7.27 5.39
C SER A 75 7.54 -6.71 5.07
N GLU A 76 6.50 -7.48 5.38
CA GLU A 76 5.11 -7.01 5.23
C GLU A 76 4.86 -5.73 6.03
N ALA A 77 5.34 -5.67 7.28
CA ALA A 77 5.17 -4.50 8.13
C ALA A 77 5.86 -3.26 7.56
N GLU A 78 7.12 -3.36 7.13
CA GLU A 78 7.84 -2.23 6.54
C GLU A 78 7.19 -1.77 5.23
N ALA A 79 6.69 -2.70 4.42
CA ALA A 79 6.00 -2.37 3.18
C ALA A 79 4.65 -1.68 3.46
N CYS A 80 3.88 -2.14 4.44
CA CYS A 80 2.60 -1.53 4.81
C CYS A 80 2.79 -0.11 5.40
N ALA A 81 3.75 0.07 6.31
CA ALA A 81 4.10 1.38 6.85
C ALA A 81 4.58 2.33 5.74
N THR A 82 5.45 1.85 4.83
CA THR A 82 5.93 2.66 3.70
C THR A 82 4.80 3.03 2.74
N ALA A 83 3.85 2.11 2.49
CA ALA A 83 2.70 2.36 1.64
C ALA A 83 1.75 3.42 2.23
N LEU A 84 1.50 3.36 3.54
CA LEU A 84 0.74 4.39 4.25
C LEU A 84 1.44 5.75 4.14
N ARG A 85 2.75 5.79 4.36
CA ARG A 85 3.53 7.02 4.25
C ARG A 85 3.50 7.62 2.85
N TRP A 86 3.72 6.83 1.79
CA TRP A 86 3.63 7.33 0.40
C TRP A 86 2.23 7.82 0.06
N THR A 87 1.21 7.17 0.59
CA THR A 87 -0.18 7.61 0.45
C THR A 87 -0.38 8.99 1.09
N ALA A 88 0.11 9.17 2.33
CA ALA A 88 0.02 10.46 3.02
C ALA A 88 0.81 11.57 2.31
N GLU A 89 2.06 11.31 1.92
CA GLU A 89 2.92 12.25 1.18
C GLU A 89 2.23 12.70 -0.13
N PHE A 90 1.70 11.77 -0.92
CA PHE A 90 1.00 12.10 -2.17
C PHE A 90 -0.27 12.93 -1.91
N LEU A 91 -1.07 12.53 -0.92
CA LEU A 91 -2.30 13.25 -0.56
C LEU A 91 -2.01 14.63 0.04
N ALA A 92 -0.84 14.85 0.64
CA ALA A 92 -0.37 16.15 1.10
C ALA A 92 0.20 17.04 -0.03
N GLY A 93 0.52 16.46 -1.19
CA GLY A 93 1.17 17.15 -2.32
C GLY A 93 2.70 17.21 -2.22
N GLU A 94 3.30 16.33 -1.42
CA GLU A 94 4.74 16.24 -1.17
C GLU A 94 5.44 15.23 -2.11
N ARG A 95 4.67 14.53 -2.94
CA ARG A 95 5.11 13.45 -3.85
C ARG A 95 4.25 13.38 -5.12
#